data_AF-A0A4Y8C8K7-F1
#
_entry.id   AF-A0A4Y8C8K7-F1
#
_cell.length_a   1.000
_cell.length_b   1.000
_cell.length_c   1.000
_cell.angle_alpha   90.00
_cell.angle_beta   90.00
_cell.angle_gamma   90.00
#
_symmetry.space_group_name_H-M   'P 1'
#
loop_
_entity.id
_entity.type
_entity.pdbx_description
1 polymer ?
#
loop_
_entity_poly.entity_id
_entity_poly.type
_entity_poly.pdbx_seq_one_letter_code
_entity_poly.pdbx_strand_id
1 'polypeptide(L)'
;QKVSDKVKKAERGMTTIYFRDPITNKLVRSALSSTAINKMGIEFDKEDMTKRLDGSYILSGKAENFVAGWYADIAYTRAYMVSDRNNDGYLEDYELEDTKSGFVAQETNLGLFVQSYTQ
;
A
#
# COMPACT_ATOMS: atom_id res chain seq x y z
N GLN A 1 1.21 16.03 0.82
CA GLN A 1 0.25 15.34 -0.07
C GLN A 1 -1.10 15.32 0.62
N LYS A 2 -2.19 15.65 -0.08
CA LYS A 2 -3.54 15.69 0.49
C LYS A 2 -4.13 14.29 0.37
N VAL A 3 -4.17 13.54 1.46
CA VAL A 3 -4.75 12.19 1.50
C VAL A 3 -6.27 12.28 1.51
N SER A 4 -6.95 11.51 0.64
CA SER A 4 -8.41 11.50 0.54
C SER A 4 -9.07 10.97 1.83
N ASP A 5 -10.32 11.37 2.07
CA ASP A 5 -11.07 10.88 3.24
C ASP A 5 -11.40 9.39 3.14
N LYS A 6 -11.45 8.84 1.91
CA LYS A 6 -11.57 7.39 1.66
C LYS A 6 -10.37 6.65 2.25
N VAL A 7 -9.15 7.12 2.00
CA VAL A 7 -7.92 6.53 2.57
C VAL A 7 -7.92 6.65 4.10
N LYS A 8 -8.22 7.83 4.65
CA LYS A 8 -8.29 8.00 6.12
C LYS A 8 -9.29 7.05 6.78
N LYS A 9 -10.43 6.82 6.12
CA LYS A 9 -11.45 5.87 6.58
C LYS A 9 -10.94 4.42 6.49
N ALA A 10 -10.28 4.06 5.40
CA ALA A 10 -9.70 2.73 5.20
C ALA A 10 -8.58 2.42 6.22
N GLU A 11 -7.74 3.41 6.56
CA GLU A 11 -6.68 3.27 7.56
C GLU A 11 -7.18 3.31 9.01
N ARG A 12 -8.48 3.53 9.26
CA ARG A 12 -8.99 3.68 10.63
C ARG A 12 -8.77 2.39 11.43
N GLY A 13 -8.06 2.50 12.55
CA GLY A 13 -7.73 1.37 13.42
C GLY A 13 -6.55 0.53 12.92
N MET A 14 -5.89 0.92 11.83
CA MET A 14 -4.64 0.33 11.37
C MET A 14 -3.43 0.95 12.08
N THR A 15 -2.31 0.23 12.05
CA THR A 15 -1.03 0.69 12.59
C THR A 15 -0.20 1.32 11.50
N THR A 16 0.27 2.54 11.73
CA THR A 16 1.18 3.22 10.80
C THR A 16 2.55 2.54 10.81
N ILE A 17 3.13 2.36 9.61
CA ILE A 17 4.49 1.88 9.42
C ILE A 17 5.29 2.84 8.53
N TYR A 18 6.60 2.83 8.72
CA TYR A 18 7.55 3.58 7.90
C TYR A 18 8.62 2.65 7.35
N PHE A 19 8.95 2.83 6.08
CA PHE A 19 9.98 2.07 5.36
C PHE A 19 10.52 2.92 4.21
N ARG A 20 11.66 2.56 3.64
CA ARG A 20 12.23 3.25 2.47
C ARG A 20 11.69 2.64 1.19
N ASP A 21 11.23 3.49 0.29
CA ASP A 21 10.98 3.11 -1.09
C ASP A 21 12.31 2.63 -1.72
N PRO A 22 12.37 1.40 -2.27
CA PRO A 22 13.62 0.84 -2.79
C PRO A 22 14.10 1.53 -4.07
N ILE A 23 13.25 2.31 -4.75
CA ILE A 23 13.60 3.04 -5.97
C ILE A 23 14.10 4.45 -5.66
N THR A 24 13.36 5.24 -4.88
CA THR A 24 13.74 6.64 -4.59
C THR A 24 14.49 6.83 -3.27
N ASN A 25 14.58 5.79 -2.44
CA ASN A 25 15.14 5.82 -1.08
C ASN A 25 14.45 6.82 -0.13
N LYS A 26 13.28 7.34 -0.52
CA LYS A 26 12.47 8.23 0.32
C LYS A 26 11.72 7.43 1.37
N LEU A 27 11.51 8.05 2.53
CA LEU A 27 10.69 7.46 3.58
C LEU A 27 9.22 7.46 3.15
N VAL A 28 8.61 6.28 3.13
CA VAL A 28 7.20 6.05 2.84
C VAL A 28 6.46 5.82 4.15
N ARG A 29 5.28 6.40 4.28
CA ARG A 29 4.30 6.09 5.32
C ARG A 29 3.22 5.19 4.72
N SER A 30 2.93 4.08 5.38
CA SER A 30 1.80 3.22 5.05
C SER A 30 1.08 2.77 6.33
N ALA A 31 0.01 1.97 6.19
CA ALA A 31 -0.73 1.43 7.29
C ALA A 31 -0.98 -0.08 7.09
N LEU A 32 -0.81 -0.85 8.17
CA LEU A 32 -1.07 -2.28 8.20
C LEU A 32 -2.09 -2.62 9.29
N SER A 33 -2.89 -3.65 9.05
CA SER A 33 -3.79 -4.18 10.07
C SER A 33 -3.00 -4.75 11.26
N SER A 34 -3.62 -4.78 12.44
CA SER A 34 -3.00 -5.39 13.64
C SER A 34 -2.61 -6.85 13.40
N THR A 35 -3.40 -7.59 12.61
CA THR A 35 -3.08 -8.97 12.21
C THR A 35 -1.80 -9.04 11.38
N ALA A 36 -1.60 -8.13 10.44
CA ALA A 36 -0.38 -8.09 9.64
C ALA A 36 0.84 -7.74 10.49
N ILE A 37 0.74 -6.74 11.39
CA ILE A 37 1.80 -6.39 12.35
C ILE A 37 2.17 -7.60 13.22
N ASN A 38 1.18 -8.32 13.75
CA ASN A 38 1.44 -9.51 14.57
C ASN A 38 2.16 -10.61 13.78
N LYS A 39 1.76 -10.85 12.53
CA LYS A 39 2.44 -11.81 11.65
C LYS A 39 3.88 -11.39 11.36
N MET A 40 4.11 -10.12 11.07
CA MET A 40 5.47 -9.60 10.86
C MET A 40 6.33 -9.77 12.11
N GLY A 41 5.79 -9.53 13.30
CA GLY A 41 6.54 -9.72 14.55
C GLY A 41 6.82 -11.18 14.94
N ILE A 42 6.18 -12.14 14.25
CA ILE A 42 6.48 -13.57 14.36
C ILE A 42 7.57 -13.96 13.34
N GLU A 43 7.47 -13.43 12.12
CA GLU A 43 8.35 -13.80 11.00
C GLU A 43 9.72 -13.11 11.04
N PHE A 44 9.78 -11.87 11.51
CA PHE A 44 10.98 -11.04 11.48
C PHE A 44 11.56 -10.77 12.86
N ASP A 45 12.86 -10.47 12.87
CA ASP A 45 13.59 -10.14 14.08
C ASP A 45 13.08 -8.82 14.69
N LYS A 46 13.13 -8.71 16.03
CA LYS A 46 12.64 -7.50 16.73
C LYS A 46 13.38 -6.24 16.32
N GLU A 47 14.66 -6.36 15.96
CA GLU A 47 15.49 -5.25 15.49
C GLU A 47 15.02 -4.71 14.13
N ASP A 48 14.43 -5.56 13.29
CA ASP A 48 13.86 -5.19 12.00
C ASP A 48 12.53 -4.43 12.14
N MET A 49 11.94 -4.39 13.34
CA MET A 49 10.65 -3.76 13.63
C MET A 49 10.69 -2.85 14.86
N THR A 50 11.26 -1.66 14.71
CA THR A 50 11.38 -0.69 15.82
C THR A 50 10.05 0.01 16.08
N LYS A 51 9.42 -0.28 17.23
CA LYS A 51 8.20 0.40 17.67
C LYS A 51 8.50 1.79 18.25
N ARG A 52 7.74 2.79 17.82
CA ARG A 52 7.80 4.18 18.29
C ARG A 52 6.82 4.42 19.46
N LEU A 53 7.03 5.51 20.19
CA LEU A 53 6.18 5.90 21.32
C LEU A 53 4.71 6.14 20.94
N ASP A 54 4.46 6.59 19.70
CA ASP A 54 3.12 6.79 19.14
C ASP A 54 2.44 5.49 18.68
N GLY A 55 3.10 4.34 18.86
CA GLY A 55 2.60 3.02 18.48
C GLY A 55 2.87 2.63 17.03
N SER A 56 3.40 3.53 16.19
CA SER A 56 3.83 3.21 14.83
C SER A 56 5.15 2.43 14.81
N TYR A 57 5.50 1.83 13.67
CA TYR A 57 6.74 1.07 13.50
C TYR A 57 7.64 1.68 12.43
N ILE A 58 8.95 1.69 12.69
CA ILE A 58 9.98 1.88 11.66
C ILE A 58 10.49 0.49 11.30
N LEU A 59 10.33 0.11 10.04
CA LEU A 59 10.84 -1.15 9.52
C LEU A 59 12.31 -0.97 9.09
N SER A 60 13.10 -2.02 9.23
CA SER A 60 14.45 -2.10 8.70
C SER A 60 14.80 -3.55 8.32
N GLY A 61 15.98 -3.77 7.75
CA GLY A 61 16.48 -5.11 7.44
C GLY A 61 15.51 -5.93 6.58
N LYS A 62 15.20 -7.16 7.01
CA LYS A 62 14.35 -8.07 6.23
C LYS A 62 12.90 -7.63 6.21
N ALA A 63 12.39 -7.06 7.30
CA ALA A 63 11.01 -6.56 7.37
C ALA A 63 10.80 -5.37 6.42
N GLU A 64 11.75 -4.43 6.35
CA GLU A 64 11.73 -3.34 5.38
C GLU A 64 11.78 -3.89 3.96
N ASN A 65 12.73 -4.76 3.63
CA ASN A 65 12.87 -5.32 2.29
C ASN A 65 11.60 -6.05 1.82
N PHE A 66 10.93 -6.79 2.71
CA PHE A 66 9.69 -7.49 2.39
C PHE A 66 8.57 -6.50 2.04
N VAL A 67 8.31 -5.50 2.87
CA VAL A 67 7.25 -4.51 2.64
C VAL A 67 7.58 -3.60 1.46
N ALA A 68 8.84 -3.17 1.36
CA ALA A 68 9.36 -2.36 0.25
C ALA A 68 9.22 -3.07 -1.10
N GLY A 69 9.41 -4.39 -1.15
CA GLY A 69 9.21 -5.18 -2.35
C GLY A 69 7.75 -5.17 -2.82
N TRP A 70 6.80 -5.41 -1.91
CA TRP A 70 5.36 -5.30 -2.22
C TRP A 70 4.96 -3.89 -2.64
N TYR A 71 5.49 -2.89 -1.95
CA TYR A 71 5.27 -1.49 -2.32
C TYR A 71 5.76 -1.19 -3.73
N ALA A 72 6.98 -1.61 -4.07
CA ALA A 72 7.57 -1.37 -5.38
C ALA A 72 6.79 -2.07 -6.51
N ASP A 73 6.33 -3.30 -6.27
CA ASP A 73 5.48 -4.02 -7.22
C ASP A 73 4.19 -3.23 -7.50
N ILE A 74 3.49 -2.80 -6.46
CA ILE A 74 2.22 -2.05 -6.61
C ILE A 74 2.47 -0.68 -7.24
N ALA A 75 3.40 0.10 -6.68
CA ALA A 75 3.66 1.47 -7.08
C ALA A 75 4.21 1.57 -8.52
N TYR A 76 5.17 0.71 -8.88
CA TYR A 76 5.94 0.84 -10.12
C TYR A 76 5.61 -0.23 -11.15
N THR A 77 5.67 -1.51 -10.77
CA THR A 77 5.39 -2.61 -11.72
C THR A 77 3.95 -2.56 -12.20
N ARG A 78 3.01 -2.39 -11.26
CA ARG A 78 1.57 -2.25 -11.55
C ARG A 78 1.14 -0.82 -11.83
N ALA A 79 2.08 0.13 -11.82
CA ALA A 79 1.90 1.54 -12.18
C ALA A 79 0.95 2.36 -11.29
N TYR A 80 0.58 1.91 -10.08
CA TYR A 80 -0.39 2.63 -9.23
C TYR A 80 0.04 4.06 -8.90
N MET A 81 1.34 4.31 -8.74
CA MET A 81 1.85 5.64 -8.39
C MET A 81 1.65 6.66 -9.52
N VAL A 82 1.81 6.25 -10.78
CA VAL A 82 1.64 7.16 -11.93
C VAL A 82 0.17 7.24 -12.38
N SER A 83 -0.63 6.22 -12.05
CA SER A 83 -2.07 6.18 -12.30
C SER A 83 -2.86 7.08 -11.36
N ASP A 84 -2.41 7.31 -10.13
CA ASP A 84 -3.00 8.27 -9.18
C ASP A 84 -2.69 9.72 -9.63
N ARG A 85 -3.43 10.19 -10.64
CA ARG A 85 -3.21 11.47 -11.32
C ARG A 85 -3.45 12.64 -10.38
N ASN A 86 -4.44 12.52 -9.50
CA ASN A 86 -4.78 13.57 -8.54
C ASN A 86 -3.89 13.53 -7.26
N ASN A 87 -3.08 12.47 -7.10
CA ASN A 87 -2.14 12.25 -6.01
C ASN A 87 -2.80 12.22 -4.62
N ASP A 88 -4.04 11.74 -4.52
CA ASP A 88 -4.80 11.70 -3.27
C ASP A 88 -4.70 10.38 -2.50
N GLY A 89 -4.00 9.39 -3.08
CA GLY A 89 -3.76 8.06 -2.52
C GLY A 89 -4.91 7.07 -2.75
N TYR A 90 -5.94 7.45 -3.49
CA TYR A 90 -7.06 6.61 -3.89
C TYR A 90 -7.21 6.64 -5.41
N LEU A 91 -7.31 5.47 -6.03
CA LEU A 91 -7.57 5.37 -7.46
C LEU A 91 -9.09 5.33 -7.68
N GLU A 92 -9.62 6.33 -8.36
CA GLU A 92 -10.96 6.27 -8.94
C GLU A 92 -10.95 5.36 -10.18
N ASP A 93 -12.12 4.98 -10.70
CA ASP A 93 -12.25 3.97 -11.77
C ASP A 93 -11.42 4.31 -13.02
N TYR A 94 -11.45 5.58 -13.45
CA TYR A 94 -10.67 6.03 -14.61
C TYR A 94 -9.15 6.01 -14.37
N GLU A 95 -8.70 6.03 -13.11
CA GLU A 95 -7.28 5.88 -12.75
C GLU A 95 -6.89 4.41 -12.64
N LEU A 96 -7.82 3.54 -12.19
CA LEU A 96 -7.62 2.10 -12.17
C LEU A 96 -7.38 1.53 -13.57
N GLU A 97 -8.05 2.07 -14.60
CA GLU A 97 -7.84 1.69 -16.01
C GLU A 97 -6.40 1.92 -16.49
N ASP A 98 -5.67 2.87 -15.89
CA ASP A 98 -4.27 3.14 -16.23
C ASP A 98 -3.30 2.15 -15.54
N THR A 99 -3.78 1.31 -14.61
CA THR A 99 -2.92 0.38 -13.87
C THR A 99 -2.60 -0.87 -14.68
N LYS A 100 -1.43 -1.45 -14.42
CA LYS A 100 -1.04 -2.78 -14.93
C LYS A 100 -1.40 -3.87 -13.91
N SER A 101 -2.61 -3.79 -13.37
CA SER A 101 -3.06 -4.69 -12.30
C SER A 101 -3.45 -6.08 -12.80
N GLY A 102 -3.78 -6.21 -14.10
CA GLY A 102 -4.39 -7.42 -14.67
C GLY A 102 -5.89 -7.53 -14.38
N PHE A 103 -6.50 -6.49 -13.81
CA PHE A 103 -7.92 -6.42 -13.49
C PHE A 103 -8.55 -5.19 -14.13
N VAL A 104 -9.77 -5.34 -14.63
CA VAL A 104 -10.60 -4.22 -15.11
C VAL A 104 -11.81 -4.11 -14.19
N ALA A 105 -12.04 -2.90 -13.69
CA ALA A 105 -13.28 -2.56 -13.00
C ALA A 105 -14.31 -2.14 -14.05
N GLN A 106 -15.49 -2.75 -14.02
CA GLN A 106 -16.59 -2.41 -14.89
C GLN A 106 -17.82 -2.11 -14.04
N GLU A 107 -18.30 -0.87 -14.11
CA GLU A 107 -19.62 -0.52 -13.58
C GLU A 107 -20.70 -1.21 -14.42
N THR A 108 -21.63 -1.87 -13.74
CA THR A 108 -22.82 -2.47 -14.32
C THR A 108 -24.05 -2.00 -13.55
N ASN A 109 -25.23 -2.23 -14.12
CA ASN A 109 -26.51 -1.96 -13.43
C ASN A 109 -26.69 -2.78 -12.12
N LEU A 110 -25.83 -3.77 -11.88
CA LEU A 110 -25.83 -4.64 -10.70
C LEU A 110 -24.72 -4.27 -9.69
N GLY A 111 -23.90 -3.26 -9.99
CA GLY A 111 -22.77 -2.83 -9.16
C GLY A 111 -21.42 -2.93 -9.88
N LEU A 112 -20.34 -2.69 -9.13
CA LEU A 112 -18.95 -2.74 -9.61
C LEU A 112 -18.50 -4.20 -9.74
N PHE A 113 -18.15 -4.63 -10.95
CA PHE A 113 -17.56 -5.94 -11.20
C PHE A 113 -16.08 -5.80 -11.50
N VAL A 114 -15.25 -6.60 -10.85
CA VAL A 114 -13.81 -6.69 -11.12
C VAL A 114 -13.55 -8.01 -11.82
N GLN A 115 -13.03 -7.96 -13.06
CA GLN A 115 -12.67 -9.16 -13.83
C GLN A 115 -11.17 -9.19 -14.08
N SER A 116 -10.56 -10.37 -13.93
CA SER A 116 -9.17 -10.59 -14.35
C SER A 116 -9.12 -10.72 -15.87
N TYR A 117 -8.21 -9.99 -16.52
CA TYR A 117 -7.87 -10.20 -17.92
C TYR A 117 -6.49 -10.84 -17.98
N THR A 118 -6.45 -12.14 -18.29
CA THR A 118 -5.23 -12.78 -18.78
C THR A 118 -5.16 -12.55 -20.29
N GLN A 119 -4.17 -11.79 -20.75
CA GLN A 119 -3.75 -11.89 -22.16
C GLN A 119 -2.99 -13.19 -22.38
#